data_AF-A0A7J9IEZ6-F1
#
_entry.id   AF-A0A7J9IEZ6-F1
#
_cell.length_a   1.000
_cell.length_b   1.000
_cell.length_c   1.000
_cell.angle_alpha   90.00
_cell.angle_beta   90.00
_cell.angle_gamma   90.00
#
_symmetry.space_group_name_H-M   'P 1'
#
loop_
_entity.id
_entity.type
_entity.pdbx_description
1 polymer ?
#
loop_
_entity_poly.entity_id
_entity_poly.type
_entity_poly.pdbx_seq_one_letter_code
_entity_poly.pdbx_strand_id
1 'polypeptide(L)'
;MASATTSTTLSLLKTTASTTSSSASRSSATLIRVPSTRRHLKSSPLIHSLGFSSAASGDSLLSLHVSSKVRSFKGKGSRGVVSMAKKSVGDLTAADLKGKKVFVRADLNVPLDDSQNITDDTRIRAAIPTIKHLIQNGAKVILSSHLGRPKGVTPKFSLAPLVPRLSELLGIQVVKADDCIGPEVEKLVAALPEGGVLLLENVRFYKEEEKNEPEFAKKLASLADLFVNDAFGTAHRAHASTEGVTKFLKPSVAGFLLQKVGYGILSS
;
A
#
# COMPACT_ATOMS: atom_id res chain seq x y z
N MET A 1 -50.91 -50.24 -28.02
CA MET A 1 -49.48 -50.61 -28.09
C MET A 1 -48.87 -50.22 -26.74
N ALA A 2 -48.91 -51.07 -25.69
CA ALA A 2 -47.90 -52.11 -25.33
C ALA A 2 -46.47 -51.58 -25.48
N SER A 3 -45.59 -51.43 -24.46
CA SER A 3 -45.17 -52.30 -23.35
C SER A 3 -44.55 -51.44 -22.21
N ALA A 4 -44.80 -51.69 -20.91
CA ALA A 4 -44.12 -52.64 -19.99
C ALA A 4 -42.63 -52.30 -19.69
N THR A 5 -42.33 -51.65 -18.54
CA THR A 5 -41.75 -52.20 -17.27
C THR A 5 -40.27 -52.65 -17.33
N THR A 6 -39.42 -52.11 -16.45
CA THR A 6 -38.61 -52.88 -15.45
C THR A 6 -37.82 -51.98 -14.49
N SER A 7 -37.95 -52.28 -13.19
CA SER A 7 -37.09 -51.90 -12.05
C SER A 7 -35.74 -52.63 -12.05
N THR A 8 -34.70 -52.04 -11.46
CA THR A 8 -33.59 -52.71 -10.72
C THR A 8 -32.89 -51.63 -9.88
N THR A 9 -33.10 -51.48 -8.56
CA THR A 9 -32.55 -52.21 -7.38
C THR A 9 -31.05 -51.99 -7.09
N LEU A 10 -30.78 -51.05 -6.18
CA LEU A 10 -30.04 -51.14 -4.90
C LEU A 10 -28.77 -52.03 -4.72
N SER A 11 -27.67 -51.41 -4.27
CA SER A 11 -26.67 -51.86 -3.26
C SER A 11 -25.57 -50.79 -3.21
N LEU A 12 -25.16 -50.08 -2.14
CA LEU A 12 -24.96 -50.32 -0.70
C LEU A 12 -23.89 -51.37 -0.36
N LEU A 13 -22.65 -50.92 -0.16
CA LEU A 13 -21.71 -51.53 0.79
C LEU A 13 -20.77 -50.49 1.43
N LYS A 14 -20.82 -50.47 2.76
CA LYS A 14 -19.87 -49.92 3.73
C LYS A 14 -18.81 -50.99 4.06
N THR A 15 -17.59 -50.57 4.39
CA THR A 15 -16.66 -51.22 5.35
C THR A 15 -15.46 -50.25 5.53
N THR A 16 -15.26 -49.53 6.65
CA THR A 16 -14.55 -49.90 7.91
C THR A 16 -13.12 -50.40 7.67
N ALA A 17 -12.07 -50.16 8.46
CA ALA A 17 -11.68 -49.32 9.59
C ALA A 17 -10.27 -49.84 9.99
N SER A 18 -9.54 -49.11 10.85
CA SER A 18 -8.35 -49.53 11.64
C SER A 18 -7.00 -49.59 10.86
N THR A 19 -5.82 -49.22 11.38
CA THR A 19 -5.25 -49.43 12.73
C THR A 19 -4.08 -48.47 13.04
N THR A 20 -3.82 -48.35 14.34
CA THR A 20 -2.91 -47.58 15.22
C THR A 20 -1.38 -47.63 15.02
N SER A 21 -0.67 -46.59 15.53
CA SER A 21 0.50 -46.62 16.47
C SER A 21 1.32 -45.31 16.33
N SER A 22 1.36 -44.39 17.31
CA SER A 22 2.15 -44.31 18.55
C SER A 22 3.68 -44.13 18.39
N SER A 23 4.21 -42.95 18.71
CA SER A 23 5.47 -42.80 19.47
C SER A 23 5.64 -41.37 20.01
N ALA A 24 5.88 -41.26 21.32
CA ALA A 24 6.21 -40.06 22.06
C ALA A 24 7.73 -39.98 22.36
N SER A 25 8.29 -38.78 22.45
CA SER A 25 9.46 -38.43 23.30
C SER A 25 9.62 -36.91 23.35
N ARG A 26 9.29 -36.22 24.46
CA ARG A 26 10.14 -35.87 25.63
C ARG A 26 11.35 -34.95 25.30
N SER A 27 11.25 -33.68 25.71
CA SER A 27 12.11 -33.00 26.72
C SER A 27 13.12 -32.06 26.03
N SER A 28 13.52 -30.86 26.50
CA SER A 28 13.64 -30.32 27.85
C SER A 28 13.52 -28.79 27.86
N ALA A 29 13.05 -28.26 28.99
CA ALA A 29 13.14 -26.86 29.38
C ALA A 29 14.58 -26.39 29.59
N THR A 30 14.85 -25.10 29.41
CA THR A 30 15.85 -24.38 30.23
C THR A 30 15.42 -22.92 30.40
N LEU A 31 14.99 -22.62 31.63
CA LEU A 31 14.94 -21.29 32.23
C LEU A 31 16.35 -20.72 32.37
N ILE A 32 16.56 -19.45 32.00
CA ILE A 32 17.54 -18.59 32.69
C ILE A 32 16.89 -17.24 32.97
N ARG A 33 17.00 -16.81 34.22
CA ARG A 33 16.38 -15.64 34.85
C ARG A 33 17.50 -14.80 35.51
N VAL A 34 17.47 -13.47 35.27
CA VAL A 34 17.88 -12.31 36.14
C VAL A 34 19.40 -12.07 36.32
N PRO A 35 19.92 -10.85 36.70
CA PRO A 35 19.32 -9.57 37.14
C PRO A 35 19.72 -8.33 36.30
N SER A 36 18.96 -7.22 36.26
CA SER A 36 18.89 -6.09 37.22
C SER A 36 20.23 -5.39 37.56
N THR A 37 20.44 -4.17 37.05
CA THR A 37 21.10 -3.10 37.81
C THR A 37 20.56 -1.72 37.44
N ARG A 38 19.92 -1.12 38.43
CA ARG A 38 19.52 0.28 38.59
C ARG A 38 20.78 1.11 38.91
N ARG A 39 20.99 2.27 38.27
CA ARG A 39 21.79 3.35 38.87
C ARG A 39 21.07 4.69 38.72
N HIS A 40 20.57 5.14 39.87
CA HIS A 40 20.41 6.54 40.23
C HIS A 40 21.80 7.19 40.35
N LEU A 41 21.89 8.50 40.11
CA LEU A 41 22.55 9.56 40.90
C LEU A 41 22.48 10.85 40.06
N LYS A 42 21.73 11.88 40.52
CA LYS A 42 22.22 13.09 41.24
C LYS A 42 23.24 13.88 40.39
N SER A 43 23.24 15.20 40.25
CA SER A 43 22.54 16.32 40.88
C SER A 43 23.09 17.60 40.20
N SER A 44 22.28 18.66 40.11
CA SER A 44 22.71 20.04 39.77
C SER A 44 23.81 20.56 40.72
N PRO A 45 24.52 21.67 40.39
CA PRO A 45 24.04 23.06 40.60
C PRO A 45 24.31 24.01 39.40
N LEU A 46 23.43 24.98 39.11
CA LEU A 46 23.49 26.41 39.49
C LEU A 46 24.84 27.10 39.26
N ILE A 47 24.83 28.21 38.49
CA ILE A 47 25.53 29.49 38.77
C ILE A 47 25.05 30.58 37.78
N HIS A 48 24.56 31.69 38.36
CA HIS A 48 24.57 33.12 37.95
C HIS A 48 24.20 33.52 36.50
N SER A 49 23.08 34.23 36.26
CA SER A 49 22.80 35.65 36.58
C SER A 49 23.88 36.61 36.07
N LEU A 50 23.55 37.39 35.03
CA LEU A 50 23.78 38.84 34.93
C LEU A 50 22.94 39.39 33.78
N GLY A 51 21.96 40.23 34.11
CA GLY A 51 21.21 41.03 33.15
C GLY A 51 21.92 42.34 32.85
N PHE A 52 21.57 42.97 31.73
CA PHE A 52 21.61 44.42 31.58
C PHE A 52 20.56 44.83 30.55
N SER A 53 19.55 45.56 31.03
CA SER A 53 18.66 46.39 30.24
C SER A 53 19.29 47.77 30.10
N SER A 54 19.17 48.42 28.94
CA SER A 54 19.05 49.88 28.88
C SER A 54 18.48 50.31 27.52
N ALA A 55 17.55 51.26 27.62
CA ALA A 55 16.73 51.80 26.55
C ALA A 55 17.25 53.17 26.07
N ALA A 56 16.99 53.46 24.80
CA ALA A 56 16.52 54.70 24.17
C ALA A 56 17.18 56.09 24.41
N SER A 57 17.01 56.92 23.36
CA SER A 57 17.26 58.38 23.18
C SER A 57 18.66 58.75 22.66
N GLY A 58 18.87 59.69 21.73
CA GLY A 58 18.01 60.62 20.99
C GLY A 58 18.91 61.68 20.32
N ASP A 59 18.68 61.92 19.02
CA ASP A 59 18.92 63.11 18.19
C ASP A 59 20.31 63.73 17.82
N SER A 60 20.40 63.94 16.49
CA SER A 60 20.81 65.15 15.74
C SER A 60 22.21 65.32 15.14
N LEU A 61 22.20 65.28 13.79
CA LEU A 61 22.85 66.17 12.80
C LEU A 61 24.38 66.16 12.65
N LEU A 62 24.87 65.58 11.54
CA LEU A 62 25.55 66.31 10.44
C LEU A 62 26.12 65.39 9.34
N SER A 63 26.19 65.95 8.13
CA SER A 63 27.02 65.57 6.96
C SER A 63 26.43 64.50 6.01
N LEU A 64 25.71 64.89 4.95
CA LEU A 64 26.16 65.37 3.62
C LEU A 64 26.64 64.25 2.66
N HIS A 65 25.81 64.06 1.62
CA HIS A 65 26.14 63.74 0.22
C HIS A 65 27.20 62.67 -0.10
N VAL A 66 26.74 61.50 -0.58
CA VAL A 66 27.13 60.96 -1.90
C VAL A 66 25.98 60.12 -2.45
N SER A 67 25.41 60.57 -3.57
CA SER A 67 24.52 59.80 -4.42
C SER A 67 25.29 58.66 -5.10
N SER A 68 24.92 57.41 -4.80
CA SER A 68 25.19 56.29 -5.70
C SER A 68 23.93 55.46 -5.89
N LYS A 69 23.66 55.17 -7.15
CA LYS A 69 22.38 54.74 -7.69
C LYS A 69 22.13 53.27 -7.40
N VAL A 70 21.54 52.94 -6.25
CA VAL A 70 21.07 51.58 -5.96
C VAL A 70 19.72 51.36 -6.65
N ARG A 71 19.73 50.55 -7.70
CA ARG A 71 18.51 50.05 -8.35
C ARG A 71 17.74 49.20 -7.32
N SER A 72 16.53 49.65 -7.00
CA SER A 72 15.52 48.87 -6.29
C SER A 72 15.17 47.62 -7.11
N PHE A 73 15.80 46.49 -6.79
CA PHE A 73 15.24 45.19 -7.14
C PHE A 73 14.23 44.84 -6.06
N LYS A 74 12.97 45.09 -6.40
CA LYS A 74 11.77 44.54 -5.79
C LYS A 74 12.02 43.06 -5.47
N GLY A 75 12.31 42.76 -4.21
CA GLY A 75 12.36 41.40 -3.69
C GLY A 75 11.01 40.77 -4.01
N LYS A 76 11.00 39.91 -5.03
CA LYS A 76 9.91 38.98 -5.26
C LYS A 76 9.77 38.23 -3.95
N GLY A 77 8.65 38.43 -3.27
CA GLY A 77 8.23 37.53 -2.20
C GLY A 77 8.46 36.12 -2.72
N SER A 78 9.30 35.37 -2.01
CA SER A 78 9.36 33.94 -2.16
C SER A 78 7.92 33.48 -1.91
N ARG A 79 7.20 33.20 -3.00
CA ARG A 79 6.09 32.26 -2.92
C ARG A 79 6.75 31.01 -2.38
N GLY A 80 6.61 30.80 -1.07
CA GLY A 80 6.86 29.52 -0.47
C GLY A 80 6.04 28.55 -1.29
N VAL A 81 6.70 27.85 -2.19
CA VAL A 81 6.22 26.55 -2.63
C VAL A 81 6.34 25.74 -1.36
N VAL A 82 5.29 25.75 -0.54
CA VAL A 82 5.08 24.67 0.41
C VAL A 82 4.84 23.47 -0.50
N SER A 83 5.93 22.85 -0.95
CA SER A 83 5.86 21.51 -1.51
C SER A 83 5.39 20.67 -0.35
N MET A 84 4.08 20.46 -0.25
CA MET A 84 3.51 19.50 0.66
C MET A 84 4.16 18.16 0.30
N ALA A 85 5.19 17.77 1.05
CA ALA A 85 5.81 16.48 0.90
C ALA A 85 4.69 15.47 1.04
N LYS A 86 4.34 14.80 -0.07
CA LYS A 86 3.32 13.76 -0.05
C LYS A 86 3.85 12.69 0.89
N LYS A 87 3.12 12.39 1.96
CA LYS A 87 3.45 11.30 2.88
C LYS A 87 3.68 10.03 2.07
N SER A 88 4.77 9.36 2.36
CA SER A 88 5.16 8.10 1.75
C SER A 88 4.80 6.92 2.65
N VAL A 89 4.83 5.72 2.09
CA VAL A 89 4.67 4.48 2.87
C VAL A 89 5.75 4.35 3.94
N GLY A 90 6.95 4.91 3.71
CA GLY A 90 8.04 4.92 4.69
C GLY A 90 7.84 5.87 5.88
N ASP A 91 6.89 6.80 5.78
CA ASP A 91 6.53 7.70 6.90
C ASP A 91 5.49 7.08 7.84
N LEU A 92 4.92 5.91 7.48
CA LEU A 92 3.97 5.18 8.30
C LEU A 92 4.70 4.28 9.29
N THR A 93 4.25 4.26 10.54
CA THR A 93 4.81 3.37 11.54
C THR A 93 4.21 1.97 11.43
N ALA A 94 4.90 0.97 11.98
CA ALA A 94 4.36 -0.39 12.06
C ALA A 94 3.00 -0.43 12.81
N ALA A 95 2.80 0.44 13.80
CA ALA A 95 1.54 0.55 14.53
C ALA A 95 0.39 1.08 13.66
N ASP A 96 0.70 1.94 12.67
CA ASP A 96 -0.30 2.47 11.74
C ASP A 96 -0.75 1.43 10.69
N LEU A 97 0.09 0.42 10.44
CA LEU A 97 -0.11 -0.58 9.39
C LEU A 97 -0.62 -1.92 9.91
N LYS A 98 -0.24 -2.31 11.13
CA LYS A 98 -0.55 -3.63 11.68
C LYS A 98 -2.06 -3.87 11.76
N GLY A 99 -2.52 -4.97 11.15
CA GLY A 99 -3.93 -5.38 11.11
C GLY A 99 -4.82 -4.51 10.21
N LYS A 100 -4.30 -3.43 9.63
CA LYS A 100 -5.06 -2.56 8.72
C LYS A 100 -5.16 -3.16 7.33
N LYS A 101 -6.29 -2.91 6.68
CA LYS A 101 -6.49 -3.25 5.27
C LYS A 101 -5.96 -2.11 4.42
N VAL A 102 -4.98 -2.39 3.57
CA VAL A 102 -4.31 -1.39 2.75
C VAL A 102 -4.64 -1.66 1.30
N PHE A 103 -5.36 -0.72 0.67
CA PHE A 103 -5.57 -0.73 -0.77
C PHE A 103 -4.35 -0.16 -1.46
N VAL A 104 -3.68 -1.00 -2.26
CA VAL A 104 -2.46 -0.64 -2.97
C VAL A 104 -2.75 -0.62 -4.46
N ARG A 105 -2.64 0.56 -5.06
CA ARG A 105 -2.70 0.72 -6.52
C ARG A 105 -1.30 0.50 -7.10
N ALA A 106 -1.06 -0.66 -7.68
CA ALA A 106 0.22 -1.03 -8.30
C ALA A 106 0.14 -1.01 -9.83
N ASP A 107 1.25 -0.69 -10.50
CA ASP A 107 1.36 -0.81 -11.96
C ASP A 107 1.84 -2.23 -12.32
N LEU A 108 0.90 -3.13 -12.61
CA LEU A 108 1.16 -4.51 -13.02
C LEU A 108 0.78 -4.71 -14.50
N ASN A 109 0.76 -3.63 -15.29
CA ASN A 109 0.46 -3.71 -16.71
C ASN A 109 1.69 -4.22 -17.49
N VAL A 110 1.91 -5.54 -17.41
CA VAL A 110 3.03 -6.24 -18.05
C VAL A 110 2.66 -6.76 -19.45
N PRO A 111 3.61 -6.83 -20.38
CA PRO A 111 3.39 -7.52 -21.64
C PRO A 111 3.26 -9.03 -21.39
N LEU A 112 2.26 -9.64 -22.05
CA LEU A 112 2.03 -11.08 -22.06
C LEU A 112 2.19 -11.60 -23.49
N ASP A 113 2.73 -12.81 -23.64
CA ASP A 113 2.73 -13.54 -24.91
C ASP A 113 1.37 -14.18 -25.22
N ASP A 114 1.26 -14.87 -26.36
CA ASP A 114 0.03 -15.56 -26.78
C ASP A 114 -0.38 -16.71 -25.85
N SER A 115 0.56 -17.24 -25.07
CA SER A 115 0.34 -18.27 -24.05
C SER A 115 0.08 -17.70 -22.66
N GLN A 116 -0.09 -16.37 -22.54
CA GLN A 116 -0.28 -15.64 -21.29
C GLN A 116 0.93 -15.67 -20.34
N ASN A 117 2.13 -15.96 -20.82
CA ASN A 117 3.35 -15.83 -20.03
C ASN A 117 3.83 -14.39 -19.99
N ILE A 118 4.38 -13.99 -18.86
CA ILE A 118 4.97 -12.65 -18.67
C ILE A 118 6.30 -12.60 -19.41
N THR A 119 6.42 -11.69 -20.38
CA THR A 119 7.67 -11.52 -21.13
C THR A 119 8.62 -10.50 -20.49
N ASP A 120 8.08 -9.54 -19.73
CA ASP A 120 8.85 -8.57 -18.94
C ASP A 120 8.17 -8.34 -17.58
N ASP A 121 8.88 -8.70 -16.50
CA ASP A 121 8.40 -8.58 -15.12
C ASP A 121 8.94 -7.34 -14.38
N THR A 122 9.61 -6.42 -15.08
CA THR A 122 10.22 -5.22 -14.49
C THR A 122 9.23 -4.41 -13.65
N ARG A 123 7.99 -4.25 -14.13
CA ARG A 123 6.92 -3.54 -13.42
C ARG A 123 6.49 -4.25 -12.14
N ILE A 124 6.38 -5.58 -12.20
CA ILE A 124 6.04 -6.40 -11.03
C ILE A 124 7.13 -6.21 -9.97
N ARG A 125 8.41 -6.39 -10.35
CA ARG A 125 9.56 -6.21 -9.46
C ARG A 125 9.61 -4.82 -8.83
N ALA A 126 9.23 -3.78 -9.57
CA ALA A 126 9.23 -2.42 -9.06
C ALA A 126 8.21 -2.18 -7.93
N ALA A 127 7.10 -2.92 -7.90
CA ALA A 127 6.09 -2.83 -6.84
C ALA A 127 6.43 -3.69 -5.60
N ILE A 128 7.30 -4.70 -5.74
CA ILE A 128 7.66 -5.64 -4.66
C ILE A 128 8.15 -4.94 -3.38
N PRO A 129 9.04 -3.92 -3.43
CA PRO A 129 9.52 -3.26 -2.21
C PRO A 129 8.40 -2.65 -1.37
N THR A 130 7.43 -1.99 -2.01
CA THR A 130 6.27 -1.40 -1.33
C THR A 130 5.42 -2.48 -0.68
N ILE A 131 5.13 -3.56 -1.41
CA ILE A 131 4.31 -4.68 -0.90
C ILE A 131 5.01 -5.39 0.25
N LYS A 132 6.32 -5.67 0.12
CA LYS A 132 7.12 -6.31 1.17
C LYS A 132 7.14 -5.50 2.45
N HIS A 133 7.26 -4.17 2.34
CA HIS A 133 7.22 -3.30 3.51
C HIS A 133 5.87 -3.35 4.22
N LEU A 134 4.76 -3.37 3.49
CA LEU A 134 3.42 -3.47 4.10
C LEU A 134 3.21 -4.81 4.81
N ILE A 135 3.55 -5.93 4.16
CA ILE A 135 3.38 -7.27 4.78
C ILE A 135 4.27 -7.47 6.00
N GLN A 136 5.51 -6.96 5.98
CA GLN A 136 6.45 -7.05 7.11
C GLN A 136 5.95 -6.27 8.33
N ASN A 137 5.18 -5.21 8.10
CA ASN A 137 4.54 -4.42 9.15
C ASN A 137 3.15 -4.97 9.55
N GLY A 138 2.75 -6.16 9.08
CA GLY A 138 1.50 -6.82 9.46
C GLY A 138 0.24 -6.24 8.81
N ALA A 139 0.39 -5.48 7.71
CA ALA A 139 -0.76 -5.01 6.94
C ALA A 139 -1.40 -6.14 6.14
N LYS A 140 -2.70 -6.01 5.90
CA LYS A 140 -3.48 -6.85 4.99
C LYS A 140 -3.52 -6.16 3.63
N VAL A 141 -2.74 -6.65 2.68
CA VAL A 141 -2.53 -5.94 1.40
C VAL A 141 -3.57 -6.34 0.38
N ILE A 142 -4.29 -5.36 -0.17
CA ILE A 142 -5.26 -5.53 -1.24
C ILE A 142 -4.68 -4.84 -2.48
N LEU A 143 -4.12 -5.63 -3.40
CA LEU A 143 -3.54 -5.17 -4.64
C LEU A 143 -4.62 -4.92 -5.68
N SER A 144 -4.56 -3.75 -6.29
CA SER A 144 -5.35 -3.38 -7.45
C SER A 144 -4.43 -2.98 -8.59
N SER A 145 -4.70 -3.51 -9.78
CA SER A 145 -4.02 -3.08 -11.00
C SER A 145 -4.94 -3.10 -12.21
N HIS A 146 -4.42 -2.68 -13.35
CA HIS A 146 -5.06 -2.83 -14.65
C HIS A 146 -4.12 -3.58 -15.58
N LEU A 147 -4.69 -4.33 -16.51
CA LEU A 147 -3.95 -4.98 -17.58
C LEU A 147 -4.56 -4.60 -18.93
N GLY A 148 -3.74 -4.05 -19.81
CA GLY A 148 -4.15 -3.62 -21.14
C GLY A 148 -5.30 -2.61 -21.14
N ARG A 149 -6.14 -2.71 -22.18
CA ARG A 149 -7.32 -1.86 -22.39
C ARG A 149 -8.51 -2.74 -22.81
N PRO A 150 -9.13 -3.45 -21.86
CA PRO A 150 -10.28 -4.29 -22.15
C PRO A 150 -11.46 -3.42 -22.63
N LYS A 151 -12.21 -3.92 -23.62
CA LYS A 151 -13.50 -3.34 -24.04
C LYS A 151 -14.70 -3.97 -23.30
N GLY A 152 -14.42 -4.90 -22.40
CA GLY A 152 -15.35 -5.67 -21.59
C GLY A 152 -14.60 -6.76 -20.82
N VAL A 153 -15.31 -7.48 -19.95
CA VAL A 153 -14.75 -8.60 -19.19
C VAL A 153 -14.26 -9.66 -20.16
N THR A 154 -12.95 -9.91 -20.16
CA THR A 154 -12.32 -10.84 -21.10
C THR A 154 -11.17 -11.58 -20.41
N PRO A 155 -11.12 -12.93 -20.49
CA PRO A 155 -10.08 -13.72 -19.82
C PRO A 155 -8.65 -13.32 -20.23
N LYS A 156 -8.46 -12.82 -21.45
CA LYS A 156 -7.17 -12.36 -21.97
C LYS A 156 -6.54 -11.23 -21.14
N PHE A 157 -7.37 -10.38 -20.53
CA PHE A 157 -6.91 -9.27 -19.70
C PHE A 157 -7.09 -9.55 -18.20
N SER A 158 -7.29 -10.81 -17.79
CA SER A 158 -7.29 -11.18 -16.38
C SER A 158 -5.89 -11.05 -15.78
N LEU A 159 -5.83 -10.74 -14.49
CA LEU A 159 -4.59 -10.67 -13.73
C LEU A 159 -4.13 -12.04 -13.20
N ALA A 160 -4.88 -13.11 -13.47
CA ALA A 160 -4.55 -14.46 -13.00
C ALA A 160 -3.13 -14.95 -13.36
N PRO A 161 -2.59 -14.69 -14.58
CA PRO A 161 -1.23 -15.13 -14.92
C PRO A 161 -0.13 -14.48 -14.08
N LEU A 162 -0.42 -13.37 -13.39
CA LEU A 162 0.55 -12.66 -12.56
C LEU A 162 0.69 -13.26 -11.16
N VAL A 163 -0.30 -14.03 -10.69
CA VAL A 163 -0.35 -14.58 -9.34
C VAL A 163 0.86 -15.47 -9.02
N PRO A 164 1.28 -16.42 -9.88
CA PRO A 164 2.44 -17.26 -9.60
C PRO A 164 3.72 -16.43 -9.47
N ARG A 165 3.92 -15.46 -10.39
CA ARG A 165 5.12 -14.62 -10.39
C ARG A 165 5.18 -13.69 -9.18
N LEU A 166 4.05 -13.09 -8.80
CA LEU A 166 3.94 -12.29 -7.58
C LEU A 166 4.24 -13.13 -6.33
N SER A 167 3.69 -14.34 -6.27
CA SER A 167 3.89 -15.24 -5.13
C SER A 167 5.36 -15.64 -4.97
N GLU A 168 6.04 -15.94 -6.09
CA GLU A 168 7.47 -16.25 -6.12
C GLU A 168 8.32 -15.07 -5.62
N LEU A 169 8.06 -13.86 -6.10
CA LEU A 169 8.84 -12.67 -5.74
C LEU A 169 8.60 -12.22 -4.29
N LEU A 170 7.38 -12.40 -3.79
CA LEU A 170 7.00 -12.06 -2.42
C LEU A 170 7.41 -13.15 -1.43
N GLY A 171 7.53 -14.41 -1.86
CA GLY A 171 7.81 -15.56 -1.00
C GLY A 171 6.59 -15.99 -0.17
N ILE A 172 5.39 -15.54 -0.54
CA ILE A 172 4.12 -15.86 0.11
C ILE A 172 3.06 -16.15 -0.95
N GLN A 173 2.06 -16.95 -0.60
CA GLN A 173 0.95 -17.22 -1.50
C GLN A 173 0.08 -15.97 -1.66
N VAL A 174 -0.08 -15.51 -2.90
CA VAL A 174 -1.03 -14.44 -3.24
C VAL A 174 -2.38 -15.06 -3.57
N VAL A 175 -3.43 -14.59 -2.90
CA VAL A 175 -4.82 -14.99 -3.20
C VAL A 175 -5.34 -14.07 -4.30
N LYS A 176 -6.05 -14.62 -5.29
CA LYS A 176 -6.74 -13.81 -6.32
C LYS A 176 -8.23 -13.77 -6.03
N ALA A 177 -8.84 -12.61 -6.17
CA ALA A 177 -10.30 -12.50 -6.24
C ALA A 177 -10.77 -12.64 -7.70
N ASP A 178 -11.99 -13.13 -7.90
CA ASP A 178 -12.59 -13.23 -9.25
C ASP A 178 -13.18 -11.91 -9.74
N ASP A 179 -13.34 -10.94 -8.83
CA ASP A 179 -13.81 -9.61 -9.12
C ASP A 179 -13.02 -8.57 -8.29
N CYS A 180 -13.20 -7.27 -8.57
CA CYS A 180 -12.66 -6.18 -7.77
C CYS A 180 -13.65 -5.61 -6.74
N ILE A 181 -14.95 -5.87 -6.91
CA ILE A 181 -16.00 -5.45 -5.98
C ILE A 181 -17.01 -6.59 -5.76
N GLY A 182 -17.80 -6.48 -4.68
CA GLY A 182 -18.91 -7.41 -4.40
C GLY A 182 -18.72 -8.20 -3.11
N PRO A 183 -19.78 -8.93 -2.69
CA PRO A 183 -19.82 -9.58 -1.38
C PRO A 183 -18.78 -10.70 -1.23
N GLU A 184 -18.38 -11.34 -2.33
CA GLU A 184 -17.34 -12.38 -2.31
C GLU A 184 -15.95 -11.77 -2.04
N VAL A 185 -15.65 -10.62 -2.65
CA VAL A 185 -14.41 -9.87 -2.42
C VAL A 185 -14.35 -9.39 -0.97
N GLU A 186 -15.46 -8.87 -0.43
CA GLU A 186 -15.54 -8.43 0.97
C GLU A 186 -15.25 -9.58 1.95
N LYS A 187 -15.77 -10.79 1.66
CA LYS A 187 -15.47 -11.99 2.45
C LYS A 187 -14.00 -12.39 2.37
N LEU A 188 -13.41 -12.37 1.17
CA LEU A 188 -11.98 -12.67 0.99
C LEU A 188 -11.09 -11.68 1.74
N VAL A 189 -11.43 -10.39 1.67
CA VAL A 189 -10.72 -9.32 2.40
C VAL A 189 -10.86 -9.49 3.91
N ALA A 190 -12.05 -9.87 4.41
CA ALA A 190 -12.26 -10.12 5.82
C ALA A 190 -11.48 -11.34 6.33
N ALA A 191 -11.38 -12.39 5.51
CA ALA A 191 -10.64 -13.63 5.81
C ALA A 191 -9.12 -13.48 5.66
N LEU A 192 -8.62 -12.40 5.06
CA LEU A 192 -7.20 -12.21 4.80
C LEU A 192 -6.41 -12.14 6.13
N PRO A 193 -5.37 -12.98 6.34
CA PRO A 193 -4.54 -12.92 7.54
C PRO A 193 -3.64 -11.68 7.52
N GLU A 194 -3.10 -11.31 8.68
CA GLU A 194 -2.06 -10.28 8.76
C GLU A 194 -0.84 -10.68 7.91
N GLY A 195 -0.33 -9.75 7.09
CA GLY A 195 0.72 -10.03 6.12
C GLY A 195 0.24 -10.78 4.86
N GLY A 196 -1.06 -11.09 4.77
CA GLY A 196 -1.67 -11.67 3.57
C GLY A 196 -1.77 -10.67 2.43
N VAL A 197 -1.77 -11.19 1.20
CA VAL A 197 -1.90 -10.41 -0.03
C VAL A 197 -3.05 -10.95 -0.87
N LEU A 198 -4.00 -10.07 -1.18
CA LEU A 198 -5.11 -10.32 -2.09
C LEU A 198 -4.91 -9.50 -3.37
N LEU A 199 -4.95 -10.13 -4.53
CA LEU A 199 -4.98 -9.48 -5.83
C LEU A 199 -6.42 -9.41 -6.34
N LEU A 200 -6.94 -8.19 -6.48
CA LEU A 200 -8.22 -7.95 -7.13
C LEU A 200 -8.12 -8.20 -8.64
N GLU A 201 -9.25 -8.51 -9.26
CA GLU A 201 -9.33 -8.64 -10.71
C GLU A 201 -9.13 -7.28 -11.41
N ASN A 202 -8.92 -7.30 -12.73
CA ASN A 202 -8.63 -6.10 -13.52
C ASN A 202 -9.70 -5.01 -13.37
N VAL A 203 -9.35 -3.88 -12.76
CA VAL A 203 -10.30 -2.79 -12.50
C VAL A 203 -10.89 -2.16 -13.76
N ARG A 204 -10.21 -2.28 -14.91
CA ARG A 204 -10.73 -1.75 -16.19
C ARG A 204 -11.83 -2.61 -16.82
N PHE A 205 -12.19 -3.74 -16.20
CA PHE A 205 -13.41 -4.46 -16.56
C PHE A 205 -14.68 -3.65 -16.28
N TYR A 206 -14.60 -2.70 -15.34
CA TYR A 206 -15.63 -1.72 -15.06
C TYR A 206 -15.36 -0.45 -15.86
N LYS A 207 -16.35 0.00 -16.65
CA LYS A 207 -16.25 1.26 -17.40
C LYS A 207 -16.28 2.48 -16.47
N GLU A 208 -16.84 2.27 -15.28
CA GLU A 208 -16.92 3.19 -14.14
C GLU A 208 -15.54 3.62 -13.64
N GLU A 209 -14.52 2.75 -13.80
CA GLU A 209 -13.13 3.04 -13.42
C GLU A 209 -12.56 4.22 -14.22
N GLU A 210 -12.69 4.19 -15.55
CA GLU A 210 -12.16 5.25 -16.43
C GLU A 210 -12.96 6.55 -16.33
N LYS A 211 -14.24 6.45 -15.95
CA LYS A 211 -15.14 7.60 -15.73
C LYS A 211 -14.99 8.23 -14.35
N ASN A 212 -14.22 7.63 -13.44
CA ASN A 212 -14.08 8.08 -12.06
C ASN A 212 -15.42 8.18 -11.31
N GLU A 213 -16.28 7.18 -11.52
CA GLU A 213 -17.60 7.16 -10.88
C GLU A 213 -17.45 7.07 -9.34
N PRO A 214 -18.05 8.01 -8.58
CA PRO A 214 -17.88 8.07 -7.13
C PRO A 214 -18.46 6.86 -6.41
N GLU A 215 -19.52 6.24 -6.94
CA GLU A 215 -20.10 5.04 -6.35
C GLU A 215 -19.15 3.83 -6.45
N PHE A 216 -18.48 3.69 -7.60
CA PHE A 216 -17.49 2.63 -7.81
C PHE A 216 -16.25 2.85 -6.92
N ALA A 217 -15.75 4.09 -6.85
CA ALA A 217 -14.68 4.45 -5.93
C ALA A 217 -15.04 4.16 -4.45
N LYS A 218 -16.29 4.42 -4.05
CA LYS A 218 -16.77 4.14 -2.69
C LYS A 218 -16.77 2.64 -2.38
N LYS A 219 -17.18 1.79 -3.34
CA LYS A 219 -17.15 0.32 -3.21
C LYS A 219 -15.72 -0.22 -3.11
N LEU A 220 -14.78 0.33 -3.86
CA LEU A 220 -13.37 -0.03 -3.72
C LEU A 220 -12.81 0.42 -2.37
N ALA A 221 -13.16 1.64 -1.94
CA ALA A 221 -12.72 2.20 -0.68
C ALA A 221 -13.27 1.43 0.53
N SER A 222 -14.49 0.88 0.49
CA SER A 222 -15.04 0.12 1.62
C SER A 222 -14.27 -1.17 1.93
N LEU A 223 -13.42 -1.65 1.01
CA LEU A 223 -12.57 -2.81 1.23
C LEU A 223 -11.36 -2.52 2.12
N ALA A 224 -10.99 -1.24 2.30
CA ALA A 224 -9.73 -0.87 2.94
C ALA A 224 -9.89 0.26 3.96
N ASP A 225 -8.86 0.43 4.80
CA ASP A 225 -8.75 1.53 5.75
C ASP A 225 -7.78 2.61 5.22
N LEU A 226 -6.78 2.20 4.44
CA LEU A 226 -5.66 3.04 4.01
C LEU A 226 -5.42 2.88 2.51
N PHE A 227 -4.97 3.95 1.85
CA PHE A 227 -4.65 3.95 0.43
C PHE A 227 -3.15 4.20 0.18
N VAL A 228 -2.54 3.36 -0.66
CA VAL A 228 -1.16 3.52 -1.14
C VAL A 228 -1.19 3.56 -2.67
N ASN A 229 -0.64 4.63 -3.26
CA ASN A 229 -0.46 4.72 -4.70
C ASN A 229 1.00 4.45 -5.09
N ASP A 230 1.23 3.32 -5.76
CA ASP A 230 2.53 2.91 -6.29
C ASP A 230 2.53 2.82 -7.83
N ALA A 231 1.51 3.41 -8.48
CA ALA A 231 1.31 3.34 -9.93
C ALA A 231 1.52 4.70 -10.60
N PHE A 232 2.78 5.11 -10.78
CA PHE A 232 3.15 6.38 -11.44
C PHE A 232 2.52 6.53 -12.83
N GLY A 233 2.53 5.44 -13.62
CA GLY A 233 1.99 5.43 -14.98
C GLY A 233 0.49 5.72 -15.09
N THR A 234 -0.28 5.63 -14.00
CA THR A 234 -1.70 5.99 -13.98
C THR A 234 -2.04 7.15 -13.05
N ALA A 235 -1.07 7.64 -12.27
CA ALA A 235 -1.30 8.71 -11.30
C ALA A 235 -1.70 10.06 -11.95
N HIS A 236 -1.40 10.25 -13.24
CA HIS A 236 -1.80 11.43 -14.00
C HIS A 236 -3.25 11.36 -14.52
N ARG A 237 -3.95 10.23 -14.33
CA ARG A 237 -5.33 10.05 -14.78
C ARG A 237 -6.28 10.06 -13.59
N ALA A 238 -7.36 10.81 -13.74
CA ALA A 238 -8.49 10.84 -12.82
C ALA A 238 -9.35 9.59 -13.02
N HIS A 239 -8.91 8.45 -12.48
CA HIS A 239 -9.69 7.22 -12.46
C HIS A 239 -10.17 6.91 -11.03
N ALA A 240 -11.17 6.04 -10.90
CA ALA A 240 -11.72 5.70 -9.59
C ALA A 240 -10.66 5.06 -8.67
N SER A 241 -9.87 4.09 -9.15
CA SER A 241 -8.83 3.41 -8.35
C SER A 241 -7.57 4.25 -8.04
N THR A 242 -7.43 5.43 -8.66
CA THR A 242 -6.26 6.33 -8.46
C THR A 242 -6.62 7.61 -7.72
N GLU A 243 -7.71 8.28 -8.11
CA GLU A 243 -8.16 9.55 -7.55
C GLU A 243 -9.44 9.38 -6.74
N GLY A 244 -10.46 8.70 -7.29
CA GLY A 244 -11.77 8.56 -6.64
C GLY A 244 -11.68 7.96 -5.23
N VAL A 245 -10.92 6.87 -5.06
CA VAL A 245 -10.73 6.19 -3.77
C VAL A 245 -10.11 7.10 -2.70
N THR A 246 -9.27 8.06 -3.08
CA THR A 246 -8.59 8.97 -2.13
C THR A 246 -9.55 9.93 -1.42
N LYS A 247 -10.75 10.13 -1.97
CA LYS A 247 -11.80 10.94 -1.34
C LYS A 247 -12.42 10.23 -0.13
N PHE A 248 -12.36 8.90 -0.11
CA PHE A 248 -12.97 8.05 0.91
C PHE A 248 -11.92 7.44 1.86
N LEU A 249 -10.73 7.11 1.36
CA LEU A 249 -9.65 6.49 2.13
C LEU A 249 -8.66 7.53 2.66
N LYS A 250 -8.48 7.54 3.99
CA LYS A 250 -7.48 8.36 4.67
C LYS A 250 -6.76 7.51 5.73
N PRO A 251 -5.42 7.53 5.77
CA PRO A 251 -4.52 8.35 4.95
C PRO A 251 -4.31 7.81 3.53
N SER A 252 -3.94 8.71 2.61
CA SER A 252 -3.51 8.40 1.25
C SER A 252 -2.03 8.71 1.12
N VAL A 253 -1.20 7.71 0.84
CA VAL A 253 0.27 7.84 0.79
C VAL A 253 0.86 7.36 -0.54
N ALA A 254 2.06 7.82 -0.86
CA ALA A 254 2.84 7.38 -2.01
C ALA A 254 3.62 6.08 -1.68
N GLY A 255 3.62 5.11 -2.58
CA GLY A 255 4.54 3.97 -2.51
C GLY A 255 5.97 4.36 -2.90
N PHE A 256 6.92 3.43 -2.74
CA PHE A 256 8.34 3.73 -2.98
C PHE A 256 8.64 4.03 -4.46
N LEU A 257 7.89 3.46 -5.40
CA LEU A 257 8.07 3.74 -6.82
C LEU A 257 7.67 5.19 -7.12
N LEU A 258 6.50 5.60 -6.64
CA LEU A 258 5.99 6.95 -6.84
C LEU A 258 6.90 8.00 -6.16
N GLN A 259 7.43 7.67 -4.98
CA GLN A 259 8.45 8.48 -4.31
C GLN A 259 9.69 8.63 -5.20
N LYS A 260 10.30 7.53 -5.62
CA LYS A 260 11.54 7.55 -6.42
C LYS A 260 11.40 8.37 -7.70
N VAL A 261 10.30 8.20 -8.44
CA VAL A 261 10.06 8.95 -9.69
C VAL A 261 9.74 10.43 -9.41
N GLY A 262 8.96 10.73 -8.37
CA GLY A 262 8.64 12.10 -7.97
C GLY A 262 9.88 12.91 -7.57
N TYR A 263 10.83 12.29 -6.87
CA TYR A 263 12.11 12.93 -6.51
C TYR A 263 13.06 13.08 -7.71
N GLY A 264 13.04 12.16 -8.67
CA GLY A 264 13.86 12.25 -9.89
C GLY A 264 13.49 13.43 -10.80
N ILE A 265 12.20 13.76 -10.90
CA ILE A 265 11.72 14.92 -11.69
C ILE A 265 12.03 16.25 -10.99
N LEU A 266 12.14 16.27 -9.66
CA LEU A 266 12.49 17.48 -8.90
C LEU A 266 14.00 17.73 -8.79
N SER A 267 14.83 16.75 -9.18
CA SER A 267 16.29 16.81 -9.06
C SER A 267 17.00 16.89 -10.43
N SER A 268 16.25 17.05 -11.52
CA SER A 268 16.74 17.21 -12.90
C SER A 268 16.39 18.60 -13.42
#